data_AF-X1FXB8-F1
#
_entry.id   AF-X1FXB8-F1
#
_cell.length_a   1.000
_cell.length_b   1.000
_cell.length_c   1.000
_cell.angle_alpha   90.00
_cell.angle_beta   90.00
_cell.angle_gamma   90.00
#
_symmetry.space_group_name_H-M   'P 1'
#
loop_
_entity.id
_entity.type
_entity.pdbx_description
1 polymer ?
#
loop_
_entity_poly.entity_id
_entity_poly.type
_entity_poly.pdbx_seq_one_letter_code
_entity_poly.pdbx_strand_id
1 'polypeptide(L)' 'LKNCVVASNCYIGDESEVLDGCVLGDNVRIERGNKLSQGIRIWPDKSIEPDAISF' A
#
# COMPACT_ATOMS: atom_id res chain seq x y z
N LEU A 1 3.12 2.62 8.72
CA LEU A 1 2.27 1.41 8.80
C LEU A 1 1.67 1.33 10.19
N LYS A 2 0.34 1.25 10.29
CA LYS A 2 -0.37 1.11 11.57
C LYS A 2 -1.58 0.20 11.32
N ASN A 3 -1.83 -0.77 12.22
CA ASN A 3 -2.87 -1.81 12.11
C ASN A 3 -3.17 -2.33 10.69
N CYS A 4 -2.14 -2.61 9.91
CA CYS A 4 -2.28 -3.08 8.53
C CYS A 4 -1.68 -4.48 8.38
N VAL A 5 -2.23 -5.25 7.44
CA VAL A 5 -1.72 -6.56 7.06
C VAL A 5 -0.90 -6.41 5.79
N VAL A 6 0.36 -6.83 5.83
CA VAL A 6 1.25 -6.82 4.68
C VAL A 6 1.73 -8.24 4.44
N ALA A 7 1.40 -8.77 3.26
CA ALA A 7 1.83 -10.10 2.84
C ALA A 7 3.29 -10.09 2.34
N SER A 8 3.74 -11.20 1.75
CA SER A 8 5.15 -11.39 1.41
C SER A 8 5.55 -10.60 0.16
N ASN A 9 6.82 -10.20 0.11
CA ASN A 9 7.43 -9.55 -1.05
C ASN A 9 6.74 -8.24 -1.47
N CYS A 10 6.14 -7.54 -0.51
CA CYS A 10 5.60 -6.21 -0.73
C CYS A 10 6.70 -5.15 -0.70
N TYR A 11 6.53 -4.12 -1.53
CA TYR A 11 7.38 -2.93 -1.54
C TYR A 11 6.54 -1.69 -1.28
N ILE A 12 6.99 -0.86 -0.34
CA ILE A 12 6.36 0.43 -0.01
C ILE A 12 7.42 1.50 -0.21
N GLY A 13 7.21 2.34 -1.22
CA GLY A 13 8.11 3.41 -1.60
C GLY A 13 8.08 4.56 -0.60
N ASP A 14 9.12 5.40 -0.67
CA ASP A 14 9.28 6.56 0.20
C ASP A 14 8.07 7.50 0.17
N GLU A 15 7.83 8.20 1.27
CA GLU A 15 6.71 9.13 1.44
C GLU A 15 5.31 8.49 1.29
N SER A 16 5.23 7.16 1.22
CA SER A 16 3.96 6.45 1.19
C SER A 16 3.42 6.22 2.59
N GLU A 17 2.12 6.48 2.77
CA GLU A 17 1.42 6.30 4.02
C GLU A 17 0.43 5.14 3.91
N VAL A 18 0.58 4.14 4.77
CA VAL A 18 -0.39 3.04 4.90
C VAL A 18 -1.13 3.20 6.23
N LEU A 19 -2.40 3.61 6.14
CA LEU A 19 -3.26 3.87 7.30
C LEU A 19 -3.92 2.60 7.85
N ASP A 20 -4.58 2.71 9.02
CA ASP A 20 -5.14 1.56 9.75
C ASP A 20 -6.14 0.76 8.91
N GLY A 21 -6.11 -0.56 9.08
CA GLY A 21 -7.01 -1.48 8.40
C GLY A 21 -6.65 -1.78 6.95
N CYS A 22 -5.54 -1.24 6.43
CA CYS A 22 -5.09 -1.60 5.08
C CYS A 22 -4.64 -3.06 5.00
N VAL A 23 -4.92 -3.70 3.85
CA VAL A 23 -4.48 -5.06 3.54
C VAL A 23 -3.73 -5.04 2.21
N LEU A 24 -2.48 -5.50 2.23
CA LEU A 24 -1.61 -5.61 1.07
C LEU A 24 -1.37 -7.10 0.80
N GLY A 25 -1.86 -7.60 -0.34
CA GLY A 25 -1.61 -8.96 -0.81
C GLY A 25 -0.17 -9.20 -1.25
N ASP A 26 0.18 -10.45 -1.58
CA ASP A 26 1.56 -10.82 -1.95
C ASP A 26 2.04 -10.10 -3.22
N ASN A 27 3.35 -9.82 -3.31
CA ASN A 27 3.97 -9.13 -4.45
C ASN A 27 3.36 -7.74 -4.76
N VAL A 28 2.76 -7.07 -3.79
CA VAL A 28 2.22 -5.73 -4.01
C VAL A 28 3.35 -4.69 -4.02
N ARG A 29 3.31 -3.81 -5.01
CA ARG A 29 4.28 -2.71 -5.15
C ARG A 29 3.56 -1.38 -5.02
N ILE A 30 3.89 -0.61 -4.00
CA ILE A 30 3.42 0.76 -3.82
C ILE A 30 4.61 1.66 -4.08
N GLU A 31 4.57 2.43 -5.16
CA GLU A 31 5.59 3.42 -5.44
C GLU A 31 5.41 4.66 -4.55
N ARG A 32 6.36 5.59 -4.60
CA ARG A 32 6.43 6.76 -3.70
C ARG A 32 5.20 7.68 -3.75
N GLY A 33 4.98 8.42 -2.67
CA GLY A 33 3.97 9.49 -2.60
C GLY A 33 2.52 9.00 -2.49
N ASN A 34 2.30 7.70 -2.25
CA ASN A 34 0.96 7.13 -2.17
C ASN A 34 0.43 7.15 -0.74
N LYS A 35 -0.79 7.65 -0.55
CA LYS A 35 -1.50 7.62 0.73
C LYS A 35 -2.66 6.65 0.67
N LEU A 36 -2.54 5.50 1.30
CA LEU A 36 -3.61 4.51 1.40
C LEU A 36 -4.53 4.87 2.56
N SER A 37 -5.78 5.19 2.24
CA SER A 37 -6.82 5.47 3.23
C SER A 37 -7.22 4.21 4.01
N GLN A 38 -7.87 4.44 5.14
CA GLN A 38 -8.22 3.40 6.09
C GLN A 38 -9.09 2.31 5.44
N GLY A 39 -8.72 1.05 5.62
CA GLY A 39 -9.48 -0.09 5.10
C GLY A 39 -9.26 -0.44 3.62
N ILE A 40 -8.32 0.22 2.91
CA ILE A 40 -7.98 -0.15 1.53
C ILE A 40 -7.45 -1.58 1.47
N ARG A 41 -7.88 -2.33 0.45
CA ARG A 41 -7.39 -3.68 0.16
C ARG A 41 -6.76 -3.70 -1.22
N ILE A 42 -5.48 -4.05 -1.28
CA ILE A 42 -4.75 -4.27 -2.52
C ILE A 42 -4.59 -5.77 -2.74
N TRP A 43 -5.04 -6.22 -3.90
CA TRP A 43 -4.92 -7.61 -4.33
C TRP A 43 -3.46 -7.98 -4.63
N PRO A 44 -3.08 -9.26 -4.48
CA PRO A 44 -1.76 -9.74 -4.86
C PRO A 44 -1.40 -9.38 -6.31
N ASP A 45 -0.10 -9.25 -6.57
CA ASP A 45 0.48 -8.94 -7.89
C ASP A 45 0.02 -7.59 -8.48
N LYS A 46 -0.43 -6.66 -7.63
CA LYS A 46 -0.79 -5.29 -8.03
C LYS A 46 0.35 -4.31 -7.77
N SER A 47 0.54 -3.41 -8.73
CA SER A 47 1.41 -2.26 -8.62
C SER A 47 0.60 -0.96 -8.60
N ILE A 48 0.94 -0.07 -7.69
CA ILE A 48 0.43 1.31 -7.62
C ILE A 48 1.56 2.24 -8.07
N GLU A 49 1.26 3.05 -9.08
CA GLU A 49 2.17 4.04 -9.63
C GLU A 49 2.42 5.19 -8.65
N PRO A 50 3.52 5.97 -8.81
CA PRO A 50 3.78 7.13 -7.95
C PRO A 50 2.60 8.11 -7.98
N ASP A 51 2.25 8.66 -6.82
CA ASP A 51 1.21 9.70 -6.68
C ASP A 51 -0.19 9.28 -7.19
N ALA A 52 -0.44 7.98 -7.39
CA ALA A 52 -1.71 7.47 -7.93
C ALA A 52 -2.86 7.58 -6.93
N ILE A 53 -2.55 7.50 -5.64
CA ILE A 53 -3.53 7.58 -4.56
C ILE A 53 -3.12 8.71 -3.60
N SER A 54 -3.93 9.77 -3.56
CA SER A 54 -3.84 10.83 -2.55
C SER A 54 -5.23 11.13 -1.99
N PHE A 55 -5.31 11.29 -0.67
CA PHE A 55 -6.52 11.68 0.07
C PHE A 55 -6.15 12.72 1.13
#